data_AF-A0A2D7XHQ2-F1
#
_entry.id   AF-A0A2D7XHQ2-F1
#
_cell.length_a   1.000
_cell.length_b   1.000
_cell.length_c   1.000
_cell.angle_alpha   90.00
_cell.angle_beta   90.00
_cell.angle_gamma   90.00
#
_symmetry.space_group_name_H-M   'P 1'
#
loop_
_entity.id
_entity.type
_entity.pdbx_description
1 polymer ?
#
loop_
_entity_poly.entity_id
_entity_poly.type
_entity_poly.pdbx_seq_one_letter_code
_entity_poly.pdbx_strand_id
1 'polypeptide(L)' 'GILYQQAERYRRLVITRKPIPRDLHGEHRAILDATLAHNGELASKLLAEHISMTYEAVKQLPETLFSE' A
#
# COMPACT_ATOMS: atom_id res chain seq x y z
N GLY A 1 8.90 15.49 -2.61
CA GLY A 1 7.86 16.39 -2.06
C GLY A 1 7.30 15.83 -0.77
N ILE A 2 6.63 16.65 0.02
CA ILE A 2 6.11 16.27 1.35
C ILE A 2 5.19 15.03 1.30
N LEU A 3 4.31 14.93 0.30
CA LEU A 3 3.39 13.78 0.15
C LEU A 3 4.12 12.44 -0.01
N TYR A 4 5.17 12.40 -0.84
CA TYR A 4 6.00 11.20 -1.02
C TYR A 4 6.62 10.76 0.30
N GLN A 5 7.22 11.68 1.06
CA GLN A 5 7.86 11.34 2.33
C GLN A 5 6.86 10.82 3.37
N GLN A 6 5.67 11.42 3.45
CA GLN A 6 4.61 10.95 4.34
C GLN A 6 4.14 9.54 3.96
N ALA A 7 3.85 9.30 2.67
CA ALA A 7 3.46 7.97 2.18
C ALA A 7 4.55 6.92 2.42
N GLU A 8 5.82 7.25 2.17
CA GLU A 8 6.94 6.34 2.37
C GLU A 8 7.12 5.91 3.83
N ARG A 9 6.85 6.79 4.79
CA ARG A 9 6.93 6.50 6.23
C ARG A 9 5.96 5.40 6.62
N TYR A 10 4.68 5.52 6.24
CA TYR A 10 3.67 4.50 6.48
C TYR A 10 3.94 3.22 5.68
N ARG A 11 4.36 3.40 4.42
CA ARG A 11 5.09 2.45 3.55
C ARG A 11 5.94 1.46 4.35
N ARG A 12 6.97 2.01 4.97
CA ARG A 12 8.03 1.29 5.66
C ARG A 12 7.51 0.57 6.92
N LEU A 13 6.60 1.18 7.68
CA LEU A 13 6.02 0.56 8.87
C LEU A 13 5.23 -0.72 8.53
N VAL A 14 4.40 -0.67 7.49
CA VAL A 14 3.59 -1.82 7.07
C VAL A 14 4.46 -2.96 6.53
N ILE A 15 5.46 -2.65 5.70
CA ILE A 15 6.36 -3.68 5.13
C ILE A 15 7.16 -4.39 6.23
N THR A 16 7.65 -3.64 7.23
CA THR A 16 8.50 -4.19 8.28
C THR A 16 7.72 -4.98 9.32
N ARG A 17 6.51 -4.52 9.69
CA ARG A 17 5.72 -5.16 10.74
C ARG A 17 4.69 -6.17 10.26
N LYS A 18 4.32 -6.13 8.96
CA LYS A 18 3.35 -7.03 8.33
C LYS A 18 2.08 -7.22 9.19
N PRO A 19 1.40 -6.13 9.60
CA PRO A 19 0.27 -6.22 10.53
C PRO A 19 -0.95 -6.94 9.93
N ILE A 20 -0.99 -7.09 8.61
CA ILE A 20 -1.99 -7.86 7.88
C ILE A 20 -1.33 -8.83 6.91
N PRO A 21 -1.91 -10.02 6.66
CA PRO A 21 -1.48 -10.89 5.58
C PRO A 21 -1.90 -10.28 4.23
N ARG A 22 -0.95 -10.11 3.30
CA ARG A 22 -1.22 -9.69 1.92
C ARG A 22 -0.17 -10.22 0.97
N ASP A 23 -0.57 -10.49 -0.27
CA ASP A 23 0.35 -10.81 -1.35
C ASP A 23 0.79 -9.52 -2.08
N LEU A 24 1.78 -8.84 -1.50
CA LEU A 24 2.30 -7.60 -2.06
C LEU A 24 2.85 -7.77 -3.48
N HIS A 25 3.42 -8.95 -3.78
CA HIS A 25 3.95 -9.22 -5.11
C HIS A 25 2.82 -9.39 -6.12
N GLY A 26 1.79 -10.17 -5.80
CA GLY A 26 0.60 -10.35 -6.62
C GLY A 26 -0.13 -9.04 -6.90
N GLU A 27 -0.24 -8.17 -5.90
CA GLU A 27 -0.82 -6.84 -6.08
C GLU A 27 -0.03 -5.98 -7.08
N HIS A 28 1.30 -5.87 -6.90
CA HIS A 28 2.14 -5.13 -7.84
C HIS A 28 2.10 -5.74 -9.25
N ARG A 29 2.03 -7.08 -9.33
CA ARG A 29 1.95 -7.79 -10.59
C ARG A 29 0.65 -7.46 -11.33
N ALA A 30 -0.49 -7.46 -10.63
CA ALA A 30 -1.78 -7.12 -11.20
C ALA A 30 -1.82 -5.68 -11.76
N ILE A 31 -1.24 -4.71 -11.02
CA ILE A 31 -1.14 -3.31 -11.48
C ILE A 31 -0.28 -3.23 -12.74
N LEU A 32 0.88 -3.90 -12.75
CA LEU A 32 1.78 -3.95 -13.89
C LEU A 32 1.08 -4.54 -15.12
N ASP A 33 0.45 -5.70 -14.96
CA ASP A 33 -0.20 -6.42 -16.05
C ASP A 33 -1.37 -5.59 -16.64
N ALA A 34 -2.18 -4.93 -15.79
CA ALA A 34 -3.24 -4.03 -16.24
C ALA A 34 -2.68 -2.81 -17.01
N THR A 35 -1.56 -2.26 -16.55
CA THR A 35 -0.89 -1.13 -17.21
C THR A 35 -0.32 -1.52 -18.57
N LEU A 36 0.35 -2.68 -18.65
CA LEU A 36 0.90 -3.21 -19.91
C LEU A 36 -0.19 -3.60 -20.91
N ALA A 37 -1.36 -3.99 -20.44
CA ALA A 37 -2.54 -4.23 -21.28
C ALA A 37 -3.25 -2.94 -21.72
N HIS A 38 -2.71 -1.75 -21.39
CA HIS A 38 -3.33 -0.44 -21.64
C HIS A 38 -4.74 -0.29 -21.02
N ASN A 39 -5.06 -1.08 -20.00
CA ASN A 39 -6.34 -0.97 -19.28
C ASN A 39 -6.21 0.03 -18.12
N GLY A 40 -6.30 1.32 -18.45
CA GLY A 40 -6.11 2.41 -17.49
C GLY A 40 -7.13 2.44 -16.36
N GLU A 41 -8.37 2.02 -16.62
CA GLU A 41 -9.42 1.95 -15.60
C GLU A 41 -9.08 0.89 -14.54
N LEU A 42 -8.75 -0.32 -14.98
CA LEU A 42 -8.36 -1.41 -14.08
C LEU A 42 -7.07 -1.07 -13.33
N ALA A 43 -6.05 -0.53 -14.02
CA ALA A 43 -4.81 -0.13 -13.38
C ALA A 43 -5.03 0.91 -12.27
N SER A 44 -5.91 1.90 -12.54
CA SER A 44 -6.25 2.95 -11.57
C SER A 44 -7.01 2.38 -10.36
N LYS A 45 -7.95 1.47 -10.60
CA LYS A 45 -8.69 0.78 -9.53
C LYS A 45 -7.75 -0.03 -8.63
N LEU A 46 -6.90 -0.87 -9.23
CA LEU A 46 -5.94 -1.70 -8.49
C LEU A 46 -4.94 -0.85 -7.70
N LEU A 47 -4.48 0.27 -8.27
CA LEU A 47 -3.60 1.20 -7.56
C LEU A 47 -4.29 1.84 -6.35
N ALA A 48 -5.55 2.26 -6.49
CA ALA A 48 -6.32 2.82 -5.38
C ALA A 48 -6.53 1.80 -4.25
N GLU A 49 -6.85 0.55 -4.60
CA GLU A 49 -6.96 -0.57 -3.66
C GLU A 49 -5.62 -0.82 -2.93
N HIS A 50 -4.50 -0.85 -3.67
CA HIS A 50 -3.16 -1.05 -3.11
C HIS A 50 -2.77 0.04 -2.08
N ILE A 51 -3.05 1.31 -2.39
CA ILE A 51 -2.80 2.43 -1.48
C ILE A 51 -3.69 2.32 -0.25
N SER A 52 -4.99 2.05 -0.43
CA SER A 52 -5.96 1.93 0.67
C SER A 52 -5.63 0.77 1.61
N MET A 53 -5.11 -0.33 1.09
CA MET A 53 -4.66 -1.47 1.90
C MET A 53 -3.53 -1.10 2.87
N THR A 54 -2.67 -0.16 2.48
CA THR A 54 -1.63 0.36 3.38
C THR A 54 -2.24 1.14 4.55
N TYR A 55 -3.31 1.91 4.30
CA TYR A 55 -4.05 2.59 5.36
C TYR A 55 -4.72 1.60 6.32
N GLU A 56 -5.40 0.57 5.80
CA GLU A 56 -5.99 -0.48 6.64
C GLU A 56 -4.93 -1.23 7.46
N ALA A 57 -3.76 -1.49 6.89
CA ALA A 57 -2.65 -2.09 7.61
C ALA A 57 -2.13 -1.19 8.75
N VAL A 58 -2.04 0.12 8.53
CA VAL A 58 -1.60 1.08 9.56
C VAL A 58 -2.60 1.13 10.72
N LYS A 59 -3.90 1.04 10.47
CA LYS A 59 -4.94 1.01 11.53
C LYS A 59 -4.82 -0.19 12.46
N GLN A 60 -4.20 -1.28 12.02
CA GLN A 60 -3.98 -2.49 12.83
C GLN A 60 -2.70 -2.43 13.67
N LEU A 61 -1.90 -1.35 13.56
CA LEU A 61 -0.70 -1.18 14.36
C LEU A 61 -1.05 -0.75 15.79
N PRO A 62 -0.34 -1.28 16.81
CA PRO A 62 -0.51 -0.84 18.20
C PRO A 62 -0.36 0.68 18.36
N GLU A 63 -1.24 1.31 19.14
CA GLU A 63 -1.19 2.75 19.44
C GLU A 63 0.13 3.17 20.08
N THR A 64 0.77 2.27 20.83
CA THR A 64 2.08 2.47 21.47
C THR A 64 3.21 2.81 20.49
N LEU A 65 3.01 2.57 19.18
CA LEU A 65 3.96 2.94 18.13
C LEU A 65 3.87 4.41 17.72
N PHE A 66 2.82 5.10 18.16
CA PHE A 66 2.52 6.49 17.83
C PHE A 66 2.53 7.41 19.04
N SER A 67 2.69 6.87 20.25
CA SER A 67 2.86 7.61 21.50
C SER A 67 4.36 7.78 21.81
N GLU A 68 4.75 8.95 22.31
CA GLU A 68 6.08 9.19 22.89
C GLU A 68 6.22 8.55 24.28
#